data_AF-A0A7Z9TFA1-F1
#
_entry.id   AF-A0A7Z9TFA1-F1
#
_cell.length_a   1.000
_cell.length_b   1.000
_cell.length_c   1.000
_cell.angle_alpha   90.00
_cell.angle_beta   90.00
_cell.angle_gamma   90.00
#
_symmetry.space_group_name_H-M   'P 1'
#
loop_
_entity.id
_entity.type
_entity.pdbx_description
1 polymer ?
#
loop_
_entity_poly.entity_id
_entity_poly.type
_entity_poly.pdbx_seq_one_letter_code
_entity_poly.pdbx_strand_id
1 'polypeptide(L)'
;MKLFTSQEKTVFRFLIGTMLAGLIVGAIRHNYFDNKRDNIITHERKASFLRDSQLPLDTDAASVLQEIVADGQEEALKEGSIKKKIEIININTAKKDELIFLPNVGPVTAERIIRFREDFGVFKSIDDLIRVKGIGPKTLDKLRKYVTI
;
A
#
# COMPACT_ATOMS: atom_id res chain seq x y z
N MET A 1 -31.84 50.17 -20.95
CA MET A 1 -32.22 49.48 -19.70
C MET A 1 -30.93 48.92 -19.09
N LYS A 2 -30.48 49.40 -17.93
CA LYS A 2 -29.23 48.90 -17.31
C LYS A 2 -29.54 47.54 -16.69
N LEU A 3 -29.03 46.48 -17.31
CA LEU A 3 -29.39 45.08 -16.99
C LEU A 3 -28.96 44.61 -15.59
N PHE A 4 -28.07 45.32 -14.88
CA PHE A 4 -27.67 45.00 -13.52
C PHE A 4 -27.18 46.23 -12.74
N THR A 5 -27.57 46.37 -11.47
CA THR A 5 -27.14 47.44 -10.54
C THR A 5 -25.70 47.19 -10.03
N SER A 6 -25.01 48.24 -9.58
CA SER A 6 -23.65 48.15 -9.04
C SER A 6 -23.53 47.14 -7.89
N GLN A 7 -24.60 46.97 -7.10
CA GLN A 7 -24.62 46.01 -5.98
C GLN A 7 -24.67 44.56 -6.47
N GLU A 8 -25.43 44.25 -7.52
CA GLU A 8 -25.51 42.90 -8.12
C GLU A 8 -24.16 42.45 -8.67
N LYS A 9 -23.41 43.35 -9.31
CA LYS A 9 -22.07 43.03 -9.84
C LYS A 9 -21.09 42.61 -8.75
N THR A 10 -21.18 43.21 -7.56
CA THR A 10 -20.34 42.85 -6.41
C THR A 10 -20.71 41.47 -5.88
N VAL A 11 -22.02 41.15 -5.80
CA VAL A 11 -22.51 39.83 -5.40
C VAL A 11 -22.02 38.76 -6.37
N PHE A 12 -22.12 38.98 -7.68
CA PHE A 12 -21.62 38.01 -8.67
C PHE A 12 -20.10 37.78 -8.57
N ARG A 13 -19.30 38.82 -8.33
CA ARG A 13 -17.86 38.68 -8.12
C ARG A 13 -17.52 37.86 -6.88
N PHE A 14 -18.27 38.06 -5.80
CA PHE A 14 -18.10 37.28 -4.57
C PHE A 14 -18.48 35.80 -4.79
N LEU A 15 -19.61 35.54 -5.46
CA LEU A 15 -20.12 34.19 -5.73
C LEU A 15 -19.19 33.38 -6.65
N ILE A 16 -18.65 34.03 -7.69
CA ILE A 16 -17.64 33.43 -8.57
C ILE A 16 -16.34 33.17 -7.80
N GLY A 17 -15.92 34.10 -6.93
CA GLY A 17 -14.71 33.96 -6.12
C GLY A 17 -14.77 32.77 -5.16
N THR A 18 -15.89 32.58 -4.44
CA THR A 18 -16.06 31.44 -3.52
C THR A 18 -16.17 30.11 -4.25
N MET A 19 -16.84 30.08 -5.41
CA MET A 19 -16.92 28.90 -6.27
C MET A 19 -15.55 28.49 -6.82
N LEU A 20 -14.74 29.45 -7.29
CA LEU A 20 -13.37 29.20 -7.76
C LEU A 20 -12.45 28.75 -6.62
N ALA A 21 -12.55 29.36 -5.44
CA ALA A 21 -11.80 28.92 -4.26
C ALA A 21 -12.14 27.47 -3.88
N GLY A 22 -13.43 27.09 -3.94
CA GLY A 22 -13.87 25.72 -3.74
C GLY A 22 -13.30 24.74 -4.77
N LEU A 23 -13.27 25.11 -6.04
CA LEU A 23 -12.67 24.29 -7.11
C LEU A 23 -11.14 24.17 -6.95
N ILE A 24 -10.45 25.21 -6.52
CA ILE A 24 -9.00 25.18 -6.26
C ILE A 24 -8.68 24.24 -5.09
N VAL A 25 -9.41 24.35 -3.98
CA VAL A 25 -9.27 23.42 -2.84
C VAL A 25 -9.59 21.99 -3.25
N GLY A 26 -10.63 21.80 -4.07
CA GLY A 26 -11.01 20.50 -4.63
C GLY A 26 -9.95 19.89 -5.56
N ALA A 27 -9.36 20.71 -6.43
CA ALA A 27 -8.32 20.30 -7.37
C ALA A 27 -6.99 19.97 -6.66
N ILE A 28 -6.60 20.74 -5.65
CA ILE A 28 -5.42 20.43 -4.82
C ILE A 28 -5.64 19.10 -4.07
N ARG A 29 -6.85 18.82 -3.59
CA ARG A 29 -7.20 17.54 -2.97
C ARG A 29 -7.19 16.38 -3.97
N HIS A 30 -7.65 16.60 -5.20
CA HIS A 30 -7.67 15.58 -6.26
C HIS A 30 -6.26 15.24 -6.76
N ASN A 31 -5.40 16.23 -6.98
CA ASN A 31 -3.99 16.02 -7.38
C ASN A 31 -3.12 15.44 -6.26
N TYR A 32 -3.59 15.39 -5.02
CA TYR A 32 -2.94 14.64 -3.94
C TYR A 32 -3.37 13.17 -3.87
N PHE A 33 -4.33 12.73 -4.69
CA PHE A 33 -4.92 11.39 -4.63
C PHE A 33 -4.70 10.53 -5.88
N ASP A 34 -4.04 11.07 -6.92
CA ASP A 34 -3.57 10.28 -8.06
C ASP A 34 -2.14 9.78 -7.81
N ASN A 35 -2.01 8.80 -6.92
CA ASN A 35 -0.86 7.90 -6.99
C ASN A 35 -1.19 6.53 -6.39
N LYS A 36 -1.15 5.51 -7.26
CA LYS A 36 -1.01 4.08 -6.98
C LYS A 36 -2.30 3.27 -6.83
N ARG A 37 -3.01 3.09 -7.97
CA ARG A 37 -4.00 2.02 -8.21
C ARG A 37 -3.58 1.09 -9.35
N ASP A 38 -2.29 0.92 -9.45
CA ASP A 38 -1.55 0.24 -10.47
C ASP A 38 -0.26 -0.10 -9.72
N ASN A 39 -0.15 -1.28 -9.13
CA ASN A 39 0.41 -2.46 -9.77
C ASN A 39 0.30 -3.63 -8.79
N ILE A 40 0.42 -4.86 -9.33
CA ILE A 40 0.56 -6.16 -8.67
C ILE A 40 -0.78 -6.92 -8.63
N ILE A 41 -0.81 -8.07 -9.32
CA ILE A 41 -1.89 -9.08 -9.44
C ILE A 41 -2.92 -8.90 -10.57
N THR A 42 -2.49 -8.51 -11.77
CA THR A 42 -3.16 -8.91 -13.04
C THR A 42 -2.18 -8.62 -14.17
N HIS A 43 -1.42 -9.55 -14.74
CA HIS A 43 -1.93 -10.38 -15.84
C HIS A 43 -1.03 -11.59 -16.23
N GLU A 44 0.13 -11.82 -15.60
CA GLU A 44 1.09 -12.82 -16.14
C GLU A 44 0.84 -14.28 -15.74
N ARG A 45 0.06 -14.55 -14.68
CA ARG A 45 -0.09 -15.94 -14.19
C ARG A 45 -1.02 -16.84 -15.00
N LYS A 46 -1.80 -16.31 -15.96
CA LYS A 46 -2.71 -17.14 -16.76
C LYS A 46 -1.99 -17.93 -17.85
N ALA A 47 -0.89 -17.40 -18.41
CA ALA A 47 -0.13 -18.08 -19.45
C ALA A 47 0.75 -19.20 -18.88
N SER A 48 1.24 -19.05 -17.64
CA SER A 48 2.05 -20.08 -16.97
C SER A 48 1.21 -21.26 -16.46
N PHE A 49 -0.05 -21.03 -16.08
CA PHE A 49 -0.92 -22.08 -15.53
C PHE A 49 -1.28 -23.19 -16.54
N LEU A 50 -1.37 -22.85 -17.84
CA LEU A 50 -1.67 -23.82 -18.92
C LEU A 50 -0.43 -24.59 -19.38
N ARG A 51 0.78 -24.08 -19.08
CA ARG A 51 2.05 -24.73 -19.41
C ARG A 51 2.37 -25.85 -18.42
N ASP A 52 2.03 -25.64 -17.15
CA ASP A 52 2.32 -26.55 -16.04
C ASP A 52 1.30 -27.72 -15.93
N SER A 53 0.24 -27.72 -16.74
CA SER A 53 -0.80 -28.77 -16.72
C SER A 53 -0.62 -29.87 -17.78
N GLN A 54 0.40 -29.79 -18.63
CA GLN A 54 0.84 -30.89 -19.51
C GLN A 54 2.13 -31.51 -18.97
N LEU A 55 2.02 -32.56 -18.14
CA LEU A 55 3.10 -33.53 -17.93
C LEU A 55 3.25 -34.42 -19.18
N PRO A 56 4.43 -34.52 -19.81
CA PRO A 56 4.76 -35.66 -20.66
C PRO A 56 4.94 -36.91 -19.78
N LEU A 57 4.17 -37.95 -20.11
CA LEU A 57 4.12 -39.25 -19.42
C LEU A 57 5.14 -40.21 -20.05
N ASP A 58 6.44 -39.93 -20.00
CA ASP A 58 7.45 -40.80 -20.63
C ASP A 58 8.88 -40.27 -20.49
N THR A 59 9.43 -40.16 -19.28
CA THR A 59 10.89 -40.35 -19.14
C THR A 59 11.28 -40.81 -17.74
N ASP A 60 12.14 -41.80 -17.73
CA ASP A 60 12.41 -42.73 -16.64
C ASP A 60 13.17 -42.01 -15.51
N ALA A 61 12.47 -41.75 -14.41
CA ALA A 61 12.93 -40.95 -13.26
C ALA A 61 14.19 -41.47 -12.54
N ALA A 62 14.70 -42.65 -12.93
CA ALA A 62 15.94 -43.21 -12.38
C ALA A 62 17.21 -42.65 -13.04
N SER A 63 17.12 -42.09 -14.26
CA SER A 63 18.30 -41.63 -15.02
C SER A 63 18.75 -40.21 -14.65
N VAL A 64 17.82 -39.33 -14.26
CA VAL A 64 18.09 -37.91 -13.98
C VAL A 64 18.85 -37.70 -12.66
N LEU A 65 18.69 -38.61 -11.69
CA LEU A 65 19.36 -38.50 -10.38
C LEU A 65 20.87 -38.75 -10.41
N GLN A 66 21.41 -39.27 -11.53
CA GLN A 66 22.84 -39.58 -11.63
C GLN A 66 23.66 -38.48 -12.35
N GLU A 67 23.00 -37.49 -12.96
CA GLU A 67 23.67 -36.40 -13.68
C GLU A 67 23.88 -35.13 -12.82
N ILE A 68 23.11 -34.94 -11.74
CA ILE A 68 23.11 -33.71 -10.90
C ILE A 68 24.31 -33.62 -9.93
N VAL A 69 25.25 -34.58 -9.94
CA VAL A 69 26.44 -34.53 -9.04
C VAL A 69 27.62 -33.75 -9.66
N ALA A 70 27.53 -33.26 -10.90
CA ALA A 70 28.61 -32.50 -11.52
C ALA A 70 28.17 -31.05 -11.83
N ASP A 71 28.68 -30.14 -10.98
CA ASP A 71 28.78 -28.69 -11.17
C ASP A 71 27.65 -27.80 -10.59
N GLY A 72 28.04 -27.02 -9.59
CA GLY A 72 27.73 -25.60 -9.49
C GLY A 72 26.27 -25.13 -9.38
N GLN A 73 25.78 -25.03 -8.14
CA GLN A 73 25.00 -23.89 -7.61
C GLN A 73 23.91 -23.27 -8.51
N GLU A 74 22.71 -23.83 -8.47
CA GLU A 74 21.43 -23.11 -8.52
C GLU A 74 20.36 -24.09 -8.00
N GLU A 75 19.17 -23.65 -7.61
CA GLU A 75 18.13 -24.48 -6.95
C GLU A 75 18.29 -24.65 -5.42
N ALA A 76 18.88 -23.64 -4.77
CA ALA A 76 18.24 -23.14 -3.56
C ALA A 76 16.96 -22.39 -3.95
N LEU A 77 15.89 -22.56 -3.19
CA LEU A 77 14.66 -21.73 -3.12
C LEU A 77 13.36 -22.28 -3.74
N LYS A 78 13.08 -23.58 -3.70
CA LYS A 78 11.68 -24.03 -3.68
C LYS A 78 11.53 -25.11 -2.61
N GLU A 79 10.42 -25.05 -1.89
CA GLU A 79 10.01 -26.06 -0.91
C GLU A 79 10.71 -26.04 0.46
N GLY A 80 10.72 -24.87 1.13
CA GLY A 80 10.96 -24.91 2.58
C GLY A 80 11.22 -23.59 3.26
N SER A 81 10.40 -22.54 3.09
CA SER A 81 10.42 -21.37 4.01
C SER A 81 9.25 -20.37 3.90
N ILE A 82 8.05 -20.72 3.42
CA ILE A 82 6.88 -19.85 3.67
C ILE A 82 6.24 -20.16 5.04
N LYS A 83 7.05 -20.46 6.06
CA LYS A 83 6.78 -19.84 7.36
C LYS A 83 7.21 -18.39 7.18
N LYS A 84 6.34 -17.57 6.59
CA LYS A 84 6.55 -16.13 6.50
C LYS A 84 6.79 -15.66 7.92
N LYS A 85 8.07 -15.42 8.25
CA LYS A 85 8.51 -14.87 9.51
C LYS A 85 7.65 -13.63 9.70
N ILE A 86 6.88 -13.61 10.77
CA ILE A 86 6.14 -12.43 11.18
C ILE A 86 7.21 -11.40 11.49
N GLU A 87 7.56 -10.60 10.50
CA GLU A 87 8.63 -9.64 10.60
C GLU A 87 8.08 -8.46 11.39
N ILE A 88 8.81 -8.07 12.43
CA ILE A 88 8.46 -6.91 13.24
C ILE A 88 8.67 -5.69 12.35
N ILE A 89 7.61 -4.94 12.11
CA ILE A 89 7.60 -3.82 11.17
C ILE A 89 7.95 -2.53 11.91
N ASN A 90 8.99 -1.83 11.47
CA ASN A 90 9.34 -0.53 12.02
C ASN A 90 8.38 0.55 11.47
N ILE A 91 7.60 1.20 12.34
CA ILE A 91 6.58 2.18 11.96
C ILE A 91 7.18 3.47 11.37
N ASN A 92 8.38 3.84 11.83
CA ASN A 92 9.08 5.05 11.39
C ASN A 92 9.70 4.90 9.99
N THR A 93 10.06 3.69 9.59
CA THR A 93 10.72 3.43 8.30
C THR A 93 9.89 2.64 7.30
N ALA A 94 8.85 1.95 7.75
CA ALA A 94 8.07 1.05 6.91
C ALA A 94 7.42 1.77 5.73
N LYS A 95 7.31 1.03 4.63
CA LYS A 95 6.59 1.43 3.42
C LYS A 95 5.10 1.14 3.56
N LYS A 96 4.28 1.79 2.73
CA LYS A 96 2.82 1.60 2.71
C LYS A 96 2.45 0.11 2.57
N ASP A 97 3.13 -0.61 1.69
CA ASP A 97 2.85 -2.02 1.40
C ASP A 97 3.15 -2.91 2.61
N GLU A 98 4.18 -2.59 3.39
CA GLU A 98 4.54 -3.28 4.63
C GLU A 98 3.49 -3.02 5.72
N LEU A 99 3.09 -1.76 5.91
CA LEU A 99 2.10 -1.36 6.90
C LEU A 99 0.72 -2.00 6.66
N ILE A 100 0.35 -2.27 5.40
CA ILE A 100 -0.93 -2.93 5.05
C ILE A 100 -0.97 -4.39 5.52
N PHE A 101 0.18 -5.05 5.71
CA PHE A 101 0.22 -6.41 6.26
C PHE A 101 -0.11 -6.45 7.77
N LEU A 102 -0.14 -5.31 8.45
CA LEU A 102 -0.47 -5.26 9.86
C LEU A 102 -1.96 -5.53 10.10
N PRO A 103 -2.31 -6.24 11.20
CA PRO A 103 -3.69 -6.59 11.47
C PRO A 103 -4.55 -5.34 11.72
N ASN A 104 -5.68 -5.24 11.01
CA ASN A 104 -6.62 -4.11 11.05
C ASN A 104 -6.03 -2.77 10.54
N VAL A 105 -4.93 -2.82 9.79
CA VAL A 105 -4.37 -1.66 9.08
C VAL A 105 -4.66 -1.82 7.59
N GLY A 106 -5.64 -1.07 7.11
CA GLY A 106 -5.93 -0.99 5.68
C GLY A 106 -5.06 0.04 4.95
N PRO A 107 -5.17 0.14 3.61
CA PRO A 107 -4.39 1.09 2.81
C PRO A 107 -4.58 2.54 3.26
N VAL A 108 -5.79 2.89 3.71
CA VAL A 108 -6.12 4.24 4.21
C VAL A 108 -5.44 4.50 5.56
N THR A 109 -5.42 3.53 6.47
CA THR A 109 -4.76 3.68 7.77
C THR A 109 -3.25 3.71 7.62
N ALA A 110 -2.68 2.86 6.77
CA ALA A 110 -1.26 2.86 6.44
C ALA A 110 -0.81 4.24 5.90
N GLU A 111 -1.59 4.84 5.01
CA GLU A 111 -1.29 6.18 4.50
C GLU A 111 -1.34 7.25 5.60
N ARG A 112 -2.29 7.16 6.54
CA ARG A 112 -2.35 8.08 7.68
C ARG A 112 -1.16 7.94 8.61
N ILE A 113 -0.61 6.73 8.79
CA ILE A 113 0.61 6.52 9.59
C ILE A 113 1.79 7.25 8.93
N ILE A 114 1.93 7.12 7.60
CA ILE A 114 2.99 7.80 6.84
C ILE A 114 2.83 9.32 6.91
N ARG A 115 1.62 9.84 6.66
CA ARG A 115 1.35 11.28 6.78
C ARG A 115 1.63 11.80 8.18
N PHE A 116 1.25 11.05 9.22
CA PHE A 116 1.49 11.46 10.60
C PHE A 116 2.98 11.67 10.89
N ARG A 117 3.87 10.77 10.42
CA ARG A 117 5.31 10.93 10.64
C ARG A 117 5.94 12.05 9.79
N GLU A 118 5.32 12.40 8.67
CA GLU A 118 5.72 13.54 7.83
C GLU A 118 5.30 14.88 8.47
N ASP A 119 4.07 14.95 8.99
CA ASP A 119 3.49 16.19 9.53
C ASP A 119 3.93 16.49 10.97
N PHE A 120 4.00 15.45 11.82
CA PHE A 120 4.25 15.59 13.27
C PHE A 120 5.61 15.04 13.71
N GLY A 121 6.38 14.46 12.77
CA GLY A 121 7.66 13.79 13.05
C GLY A 121 7.51 12.33 13.47
N VAL A 122 8.65 11.66 13.66
CA VAL A 122 8.71 10.22 13.98
C VAL A 122 7.97 9.85 15.28
N PHE A 123 7.42 8.63 15.31
CA PHE A 123 6.82 8.04 16.50
C PHE A 123 7.92 7.73 17.52
N LYS A 124 7.74 8.21 18.76
CA LYS A 124 8.70 7.99 19.86
C LYS A 124 8.35 6.75 20.66
N SER A 125 7.09 6.35 20.62
CA SER A 125 6.55 5.19 21.30
C SER A 125 5.53 4.49 20.41
N ILE A 126 5.28 3.19 20.66
CA ILE A 126 4.21 2.47 19.98
C ILE A 126 2.85 3.09 20.33
N ASP A 127 2.69 3.60 21.56
CA ASP A 127 1.48 4.26 22.05
C ASP A 127 1.08 5.49 21.23
N ASP A 128 2.05 6.19 20.63
CA ASP A 128 1.79 7.35 19.77
C ASP A 128 0.94 7.02 18.53
N LEU A 129 0.87 5.75 18.11
CA LEU A 129 -0.01 5.29 17.03
C LEU A 129 -1.48 5.58 17.32
N ILE A 130 -1.90 5.71 18.58
CA ILE A 130 -3.29 6.04 18.93
C ILE A 130 -3.70 7.44 18.46
N ARG A 131 -2.73 8.31 18.18
CA ARG A 131 -2.96 9.67 17.64
C ARG A 131 -3.34 9.61 16.15
N VAL A 132 -3.11 8.49 15.47
CA VAL A 132 -3.46 8.28 14.06
C VAL A 132 -4.95 7.92 13.95
N LYS A 133 -5.70 8.72 13.18
CA LYS A 133 -7.14 8.50 12.96
C LYS A 133 -7.41 7.10 12.37
N GLY A 134 -8.16 6.29 13.11
CA GLY A 134 -8.52 4.92 12.74
C GLY A 134 -7.75 3.84 13.48
N ILE A 135 -6.77 4.21 14.32
CA ILE A 135 -6.12 3.30 15.26
C ILE A 135 -6.73 3.56 16.64
N GLY A 136 -7.58 2.64 17.08
CA GLY A 136 -8.13 2.65 18.44
C GLY A 136 -7.30 1.78 19.40
N PRO A 137 -7.61 1.80 20.71
CA PRO A 137 -6.88 1.02 21.72
C PRO A 137 -6.87 -0.48 21.41
N LYS A 138 -8.02 -1.03 20.98
CA LYS A 138 -8.12 -2.45 20.58
C LYS A 138 -7.23 -2.81 19.40
N THR A 139 -7.04 -1.87 18.46
CA THR A 139 -6.17 -2.08 17.30
C THR A 139 -4.72 -1.98 17.73
N LEU A 140 -4.38 -0.97 18.54
CA LEU A 140 -3.04 -0.77 19.09
C LEU A 140 -2.54 -2.02 19.83
N ASP A 141 -3.36 -2.62 20.69
CA ASP A 141 -2.99 -3.83 21.44
C ASP A 141 -2.65 -5.01 20.54
N LYS A 142 -3.36 -5.15 19.42
CA LYS A 142 -3.04 -6.16 18.40
C LYS A 142 -1.76 -5.82 17.67
N LEU A 143 -1.51 -4.53 17.40
CA LEU A 143 -0.33 -4.06 16.67
C LEU A 143 0.97 -4.20 17.47
N ARG A 144 0.95 -4.03 18.80
CA ARG A 144 2.16 -4.08 19.66
C ARG A 144 3.07 -5.29 19.42
N LYS A 145 2.50 -6.44 19.01
CA LYS A 145 3.25 -7.68 18.75
C LYS A 145 3.98 -7.72 17.41
N TYR A 146 3.62 -6.81 16.50
CA TYR A 146 4.04 -6.82 15.10
C TYR A 146 4.81 -5.57 14.70
N VAL A 147 5.00 -4.62 15.64
CA VAL A 147 5.51 -3.30 15.32
C VAL A 147 6.67 -2.91 16.24
N THR A 148 7.62 -2.16 15.69
CA THR A 148 8.70 -1.49 16.41
C THR A 148 8.79 -0.03 15.96
N ILE A 149 9.58 0.76 16.67
CA ILE A 149 9.93 2.16 16.37
C ILE A 149 11.37 2.25 15.88
#